data_AF-A0A7S3ANW4-F1
#
_entry.id   AF-A0A7S3ANW4-F1
#
_cell.length_a   1.000
_cell.length_b   1.000
_cell.length_c   1.000
_cell.angle_alpha   90.00
_cell.angle_beta   90.00
_cell.angle_gamma   90.00
#
_symmetry.space_group_name_H-M   'P 1'
#
loop_
_entity.id
_entity.type
_entity.pdbx_description
1 polymer ?
#
loop_
_entity_poly.entity_id
_entity_poly.type
_entity_poly.pdbx_seq_one_letter_code
_entity_poly.pdbx_strand_id
1 'polypeptide(L)'
;MGLNAIFSELALTTGDHIKSQTLFSDYYLGYGFFGGLKALTTDTMYAVKVTGSAALIVSGTPVALPKSVTFNSGWNFLPCPYQTSRPLVDSVPTFTYTTGSQLKSQMEFAEYYEGFGFYGTLTNLQPGLGYKLKVSVGGPATFKA
;
A
#
# COMPACT_ATOMS: atom_id res chain seq x y z
N MET A 1 9.79 4.19 10.32
CA MET A 1 9.76 5.52 11.00
C MET A 1 8.51 5.58 11.88
N GLY A 2 8.57 6.22 13.06
CA GLY A 2 7.43 6.28 13.99
C GLY A 2 6.29 7.15 13.49
N LEU A 3 5.04 6.85 13.86
CA LEU A 3 3.86 7.57 13.33
C LEU A 3 3.92 9.07 13.60
N ASN A 4 4.15 9.49 14.85
CA ASN A 4 4.15 10.91 15.22
C ASN A 4 5.22 11.73 14.45
N ALA A 5 6.33 11.09 14.04
CA ALA A 5 7.36 11.76 13.25
C ALA A 5 6.97 11.89 11.77
N ILE A 6 6.28 10.90 11.20
CA ILE A 6 5.84 10.94 9.79
C ILE A 6 4.75 11.98 9.58
N PHE A 7 3.83 12.08 10.54
CA PHE A 7 2.65 12.93 10.43
C PHE A 7 2.80 14.27 11.16
N SER A 8 4.01 14.68 11.56
CA SER A 8 4.24 15.89 12.36
C SER A 8 3.77 17.18 11.66
N GLU A 9 3.85 17.20 10.33
CA GLU A 9 3.47 18.36 9.51
C GLU A 9 1.96 18.40 9.19
N LEU A 10 1.20 17.37 9.56
CA LEU A 10 -0.23 17.34 9.31
C LEU A 10 -0.99 17.95 10.49
N ALA A 11 -1.99 18.77 10.20
CA ALA A 11 -2.96 19.25 11.18
C ALA A 11 -3.96 18.13 11.54
N LEU A 12 -3.49 17.14 12.30
CA LEU A 12 -4.30 16.00 12.71
C LEU A 12 -5.29 16.37 13.81
N THR A 13 -6.46 15.75 13.78
CA THR A 13 -7.51 15.91 14.81
C THR A 13 -7.99 14.57 15.35
N THR A 14 -8.67 14.61 16.50
CA THR A 14 -9.27 13.41 17.09
C THR A 14 -10.26 12.77 16.10
N GLY A 15 -10.03 11.50 15.76
CA GLY A 15 -10.80 10.77 14.75
C GLY A 15 -10.05 10.49 13.46
N ASP A 16 -8.84 11.05 13.30
CA ASP A 16 -7.88 10.60 12.29
C ASP A 16 -7.35 9.21 12.67
N HIS A 17 -7.24 8.34 11.67
CA HIS A 17 -7.01 6.91 11.87
C HIS A 17 -6.04 6.36 10.83
N ILE A 18 -5.16 5.47 11.25
CA ILE A 18 -4.27 4.74 10.34
C ILE A 18 -4.30 3.26 10.64
N LYS A 19 -4.31 2.44 9.58
CA LYS A 19 -4.22 0.98 9.70
C LYS A 19 -3.29 0.34 8.69
N SER A 20 -2.64 -0.73 9.14
CA SER A 20 -2.07 -1.76 8.28
C SER A 20 -3.11 -2.85 8.02
N GLN A 21 -2.67 -3.99 7.51
CA GLN A 21 -3.54 -5.17 7.36
C GLN A 21 -3.98 -5.76 8.71
N THR A 22 -3.17 -5.63 9.77
CA THR A 22 -3.39 -6.33 11.05
C THR A 22 -3.42 -5.42 12.27
N LEU A 23 -2.93 -4.19 12.15
CA LEU A 23 -2.82 -3.23 13.26
C LEU A 23 -3.43 -1.90 12.86
N PHE A 24 -3.83 -1.11 13.85
CA PHE A 24 -4.29 0.25 13.66
C PHE A 24 -3.87 1.14 14.82
N SER A 25 -3.98 2.45 14.60
CA SER A 25 -3.86 3.49 15.61
C SER A 25 -4.76 4.67 15.29
N ASP A 26 -5.31 5.29 16.33
CA ASP A 26 -6.14 6.49 16.27
C ASP A 26 -5.36 7.67 16.85
N TYR A 27 -5.54 8.84 16.26
CA TYR A 27 -4.92 10.07 16.74
C TYR A 27 -5.76 10.71 17.83
N TYR A 28 -5.10 11.13 18.92
CA TYR A 28 -5.70 11.88 20.01
C TYR A 28 -4.99 13.23 20.13
N LEU A 29 -5.75 14.32 20.00
CA LEU A 29 -5.22 15.67 20.06
C LEU A 29 -4.46 15.91 21.37
N GLY A 30 -3.23 16.43 21.28
CA GLY A 30 -2.35 16.69 22.41
C GLY A 30 -1.53 15.48 22.91
N TYR A 31 -1.82 14.27 22.41
CA TYR A 31 -1.11 13.05 22.83
C TYR A 31 -0.47 12.26 21.67
N GLY A 32 -1.01 12.36 20.44
CA GLY A 32 -0.50 11.64 19.26
C GLY A 32 -1.26 10.35 18.95
N PHE A 33 -0.64 9.43 18.19
CA PHE A 33 -1.25 8.15 17.82
C PHE A 33 -1.21 7.09 18.94
N PHE A 34 -2.36 6.48 19.22
CA PHE A 34 -2.53 5.36 20.16
C PHE A 34 -3.11 4.14 19.46
N GLY A 35 -2.64 2.95 19.82
CA GLY A 35 -3.01 1.69 19.17
C GLY A 35 -1.81 0.76 18.97
N GLY A 36 -2.04 -0.34 18.25
CA GLY A 36 -1.02 -1.36 18.00
C GLY A 36 -0.03 -0.95 16.90
N LEU A 37 -0.43 -0.09 15.96
CA LEU A 37 0.46 0.37 14.89
C LEU A 37 1.36 1.50 15.39
N LYS A 38 2.66 1.26 15.53
CA LYS A 38 3.61 2.26 16.08
C LYS A 38 4.50 2.91 15.04
N ALA A 39 4.71 2.27 13.90
CA ALA A 39 5.65 2.71 12.88
C ALA A 39 5.23 2.26 11.48
N LEU A 40 5.65 3.04 10.48
CA LEU A 40 5.54 2.66 9.07
C LEU A 40 6.84 2.02 8.58
N THR A 41 6.65 1.02 7.72
CA THR A 41 7.68 0.26 7.02
C THR A 41 7.45 0.37 5.51
N THR A 42 8.39 -0.13 4.70
CA THR A 42 8.27 -0.13 3.23
C THR A 42 7.67 -1.43 2.69
N ASP A 43 7.26 -2.35 3.56
CA ASP A 43 6.87 -3.72 3.22
C ASP A 43 5.36 -3.90 3.00
N THR A 44 4.55 -2.92 3.42
CA THR A 44 3.09 -2.98 3.35
C THR A 44 2.51 -1.62 2.95
N MET A 45 1.29 -1.65 2.42
CA MET A 45 0.43 -0.47 2.35
C MET A 45 -0.10 -0.10 3.75
N TYR A 46 -0.45 1.18 3.92
CA TYR A 46 -1.25 1.67 5.04
C TYR A 46 -2.44 2.45 4.49
N ALA A 47 -3.60 2.31 5.12
CA ALA A 47 -4.77 3.12 4.83
C ALA A 47 -4.89 4.19 5.91
N VAL A 48 -4.90 5.46 5.49
CA VAL A 48 -5.03 6.61 6.38
C VAL A 48 -6.39 7.26 6.12
N LYS A 49 -7.12 7.54 7.19
CA LYS A 49 -8.31 8.37 7.19
C LYS A 49 -7.96 9.66 7.92
N VAL A 50 -8.08 10.77 7.22
CA VAL A 50 -7.98 12.12 7.79
C VAL A 50 -9.34 12.82 7.70
N THR A 51 -9.64 13.64 8.70
CA THR A 51 -10.84 14.44 8.82
C THR A 51 -10.76 15.73 8.02
N GLY A 52 -9.56 16.34 7.97
CA GLY A 52 -9.24 17.47 7.09
C GLY A 52 -8.41 17.04 5.89
N SER A 53 -8.62 17.69 4.74
CA SER A 53 -7.74 17.50 3.59
C SER A 53 -6.31 17.92 3.94
N ALA A 54 -5.35 17.07 3.62
CA ALA A 54 -3.94 17.30 3.96
C ALA A 54 -3.03 16.65 2.91
N ALA A 55 -1.86 17.26 2.69
CA ALA A 55 -0.81 16.70 1.84
C ALA A 55 0.30 16.12 2.72
N LEU A 56 0.50 14.80 2.66
CA LEU A 56 1.61 14.14 3.34
C LEU A 56 2.84 14.13 2.44
N ILE A 57 3.92 14.78 2.89
CA ILE A 57 5.22 14.74 2.23
C ILE A 57 6.14 13.84 3.04
N VAL A 58 6.63 12.76 2.43
CA VAL A 58 7.58 11.83 3.05
C VAL A 58 8.88 11.86 2.27
N SER A 59 9.97 12.19 2.94
CA SER A 59 11.32 12.12 2.40
C SER A 59 12.10 10.98 3.03
N GLY A 60 13.03 10.39 2.27
CA GLY A 60 13.83 9.26 2.72
C GLY A 60 14.62 8.64 1.59
N THR A 61 15.36 7.57 1.90
CA THR A 61 16.09 6.80 0.90
C THR A 61 15.11 5.95 0.08
N PRO A 62 15.22 5.92 -1.26
CA PRO A 62 14.43 5.03 -2.11
C PRO A 62 14.56 3.57 -1.69
N VAL A 63 13.48 2.82 -1.85
CA VAL A 63 13.48 1.37 -1.58
C VAL A 63 14.35 0.67 -2.62
N ALA A 64 15.28 -0.15 -2.19
CA ALA A 64 16.09 -0.98 -3.08
C ALA A 64 15.22 -2.03 -3.79
N LEU A 65 15.46 -2.21 -5.09
CA LEU A 65 14.81 -3.21 -5.92
C LEU A 65 15.85 -4.16 -6.53
N PRO A 66 15.54 -5.44 -6.78
CA PRO A 66 14.23 -6.07 -6.57
C PRO A 66 13.88 -6.24 -5.08
N LYS A 67 12.58 -6.23 -4.75
CA LYS A 67 12.09 -6.39 -3.38
C LYS A 67 11.21 -7.63 -3.28
N SER A 68 11.60 -8.56 -2.40
CA SER A 68 10.81 -9.76 -2.11
C SER A 68 9.67 -9.45 -1.13
N VAL A 69 8.51 -10.03 -1.37
CA VAL A 69 7.34 -10.01 -0.49
C VAL A 69 6.69 -11.39 -0.47
N THR A 70 5.82 -11.66 0.50
CA THR A 70 5.05 -12.91 0.55
C THR A 70 3.57 -12.58 0.62
N PHE A 71 2.79 -13.21 -0.26
CA PHE A 71 1.34 -13.09 -0.27
C PHE A 71 0.70 -14.21 0.53
N ASN A 72 -0.37 -13.86 1.23
CA ASN A 72 -1.32 -14.80 1.80
C ASN A 72 -2.47 -15.04 0.81
N SER A 73 -3.17 -16.17 0.95
CA SER A 73 -4.45 -16.34 0.27
C SER A 73 -5.44 -15.26 0.73
N GLY A 74 -6.23 -14.74 -0.20
CA GLY A 74 -7.13 -13.62 0.02
C GLY A 74 -6.45 -12.27 -0.19
N TRP A 75 -6.87 -11.26 0.57
CA TRP A 75 -6.42 -9.88 0.42
C TRP A 75 -5.06 -9.63 1.08
N ASN A 76 -4.19 -8.91 0.37
CA ASN A 76 -2.86 -8.49 0.80
C ASN A 76 -2.73 -6.97 0.63
N PHE A 77 -2.12 -6.30 1.60
CA PHE A 77 -1.86 -4.86 1.55
C PHE A 77 -0.48 -4.62 0.95
N LEU A 78 -0.47 -4.26 -0.33
CA LEU A 78 0.72 -4.17 -1.17
C LEU A 78 1.33 -2.75 -1.12
N PRO A 79 2.64 -2.61 -0.85
CA PRO A 79 3.32 -1.32 -0.96
C PRO A 79 3.51 -0.93 -2.44
N CYS A 80 3.92 0.32 -2.68
CA CYS A 80 4.42 0.75 -3.99
C CYS A 80 5.86 1.28 -3.84
N PRO A 81 6.89 0.44 -4.09
CA PRO A 81 8.29 0.82 -3.84
C PRO A 81 8.89 1.77 -4.91
N TYR A 82 8.18 1.95 -6.03
CA TYR A 82 8.63 2.77 -7.15
C TYR A 82 8.61 4.26 -6.83
N GLN A 83 9.57 5.01 -7.38
CA GLN A 83 9.69 6.46 -7.17
C GLN A 83 8.89 7.29 -8.21
N THR A 84 8.44 6.65 -9.29
CA THR A 84 7.66 7.28 -10.36
C THR A 84 6.48 6.39 -10.73
N SER A 85 5.47 6.98 -11.38
CA SER A 85 4.37 6.20 -11.97
C SER A 85 4.93 5.24 -13.02
N ARG A 86 4.49 3.98 -12.97
CA ARG A 86 4.91 2.94 -13.91
C ARG A 86 3.72 2.11 -14.42
N PRO A 87 3.75 1.59 -15.65
CA PRO A 87 2.70 0.70 -16.16
C PRO A 87 2.51 -0.51 -15.26
N LEU A 88 1.25 -0.90 -15.04
CA LEU A 88 0.89 -2.02 -14.17
C LEU A 88 1.54 -3.33 -14.63
N VAL A 89 1.52 -3.58 -15.94
CA VAL A 89 2.07 -4.80 -16.57
C VAL A 89 3.55 -5.04 -16.23
N ASP A 90 4.32 -3.96 -16.07
CA ASP A 90 5.75 -4.04 -15.78
C ASP A 90 6.06 -4.03 -14.27
N SER A 91 5.12 -3.54 -13.47
CA SER A 91 5.37 -3.13 -12.07
C SER A 91 4.65 -3.97 -11.04
N VAL A 92 3.64 -4.74 -11.46
CA VAL A 92 3.00 -5.71 -10.57
C VAL A 92 4.03 -6.77 -10.13
N PRO A 93 4.03 -7.21 -8.86
CA PRO A 93 4.98 -8.22 -8.39
C PRO A 93 4.96 -9.47 -9.27
N THR A 94 6.14 -10.00 -9.56
CA THR A 94 6.28 -11.29 -10.24
C THR A 94 5.73 -12.37 -9.32
N PHE A 95 4.63 -12.98 -9.74
CA PHE A 95 3.88 -13.99 -9.00
C PHE A 95 3.03 -14.81 -9.97
N THR A 96 2.67 -16.04 -9.60
CA THR A 96 1.76 -16.87 -10.39
C THR A 96 0.32 -16.51 -10.07
N TYR A 97 -0.22 -15.53 -10.79
CA TYR A 97 -1.62 -15.13 -10.66
C TYR A 97 -2.55 -16.15 -11.31
N THR A 98 -3.75 -16.30 -10.74
CA THR A 98 -4.84 -17.07 -11.33
C THR A 98 -5.98 -16.16 -11.77
N THR A 99 -6.80 -16.61 -12.71
CA THR A 99 -8.04 -15.90 -13.09
C THR A 99 -8.85 -15.53 -11.86
N GLY A 100 -9.33 -14.28 -11.81
CA GLY A 100 -10.05 -13.73 -10.66
C GLY A 100 -9.16 -13.12 -9.56
N SER A 101 -7.83 -13.06 -9.75
CA SER A 101 -6.95 -12.24 -8.90
C SER A 101 -7.26 -10.76 -9.13
N GLN A 102 -7.42 -9.99 -8.07
CA GLN A 102 -7.88 -8.60 -8.16
C GLN A 102 -6.88 -7.65 -7.52
N LEU A 103 -6.54 -6.58 -8.22
CA LEU A 103 -5.73 -5.48 -7.72
C LEU A 103 -6.58 -4.22 -7.63
N LYS A 104 -6.53 -3.51 -6.51
CA LYS A 104 -7.33 -2.30 -6.28
C LYS A 104 -6.50 -1.18 -5.69
N SER A 105 -6.70 0.04 -6.19
CA SER A 105 -6.35 1.27 -5.49
C SER A 105 -7.58 1.79 -4.72
N GLN A 106 -7.51 3.02 -4.21
CA GLN A 106 -8.67 3.69 -3.62
C GLN A 106 -9.77 3.98 -4.67
N MET A 107 -9.39 4.18 -5.93
CA MET A 107 -10.31 4.67 -6.99
C MET A 107 -10.43 3.72 -8.19
N GLU A 108 -9.45 2.84 -8.38
CA GLU A 108 -9.31 2.03 -9.59
C GLU A 108 -9.15 0.55 -9.26
N PHE A 109 -9.36 -0.30 -10.25
CA PHE A 109 -9.18 -1.74 -10.11
C PHE A 109 -8.66 -2.37 -11.40
N ALA A 110 -8.04 -3.54 -11.26
CA ALA A 110 -7.73 -4.45 -12.35
C ALA A 110 -7.96 -5.90 -11.91
N GLU A 111 -8.37 -6.75 -12.83
CA GLU A 111 -8.58 -8.18 -12.63
C GLU A 111 -7.69 -8.97 -13.59
N TYR A 112 -7.10 -10.05 -13.09
CA TYR A 112 -6.22 -10.91 -13.87
C TYR A 112 -7.03 -11.91 -14.70
N TYR A 113 -6.70 -11.98 -15.99
CA TYR A 113 -7.20 -12.97 -16.93
C TYR A 113 -6.03 -13.80 -17.45
N GLU A 114 -6.14 -15.12 -17.33
CA GLU A 114 -5.11 -16.05 -17.81
C GLU A 114 -4.82 -15.85 -19.30
N GLY A 115 -3.53 -15.80 -19.65
CA GLY A 115 -3.06 -15.54 -21.02
C GLY A 115 -3.04 -14.07 -21.45
N PHE A 116 -3.69 -13.15 -20.72
CA PHE A 116 -3.77 -11.73 -21.07
C PHE A 116 -3.15 -10.80 -20.03
N GLY A 117 -3.20 -11.16 -18.73
CA GLY A 117 -2.70 -10.32 -17.64
C GLY A 117 -3.81 -9.51 -16.96
N PHE A 118 -3.43 -8.41 -16.30
CA PHE A 118 -4.36 -7.55 -15.57
C PHE A 118 -5.11 -6.59 -16.50
N TYR A 119 -6.44 -6.54 -16.38
CA TYR A 119 -7.33 -5.65 -17.14
C TYR A 119 -8.26 -4.87 -16.20
N GLY A 120 -8.48 -3.58 -16.49
CA GLY A 120 -9.38 -2.72 -15.73
C GLY A 120 -9.02 -1.24 -15.86
N THR A 121 -9.51 -0.43 -14.93
CA THR A 121 -9.20 1.01 -14.88
C THR A 121 -7.82 1.30 -14.29
N LEU A 122 -7.29 0.40 -13.47
CA LEU A 122 -5.96 0.54 -12.90
C LEU A 122 -4.89 0.14 -13.94
N THR A 123 -4.32 1.13 -14.62
CA THR A 123 -3.29 0.89 -15.65
C THR A 123 -1.86 1.15 -15.16
N ASN A 124 -1.71 1.82 -14.01
CA ASN A 124 -0.41 2.26 -13.49
C ASN A 124 -0.30 2.04 -11.98
N LEU A 125 0.92 1.74 -11.51
CA LEU A 125 1.26 1.86 -10.09
C LEU A 125 1.90 3.23 -9.85
N GLN A 126 1.34 3.98 -8.89
CA GLN A 126 1.76 5.32 -8.52
C GLN A 126 2.21 5.33 -7.05
N PRO A 127 3.37 5.96 -6.75
CA PRO A 127 3.78 6.18 -5.36
C PRO A 127 2.71 6.95 -4.59
N GLY A 128 2.51 6.59 -3.32
CA GLY A 128 1.57 7.28 -2.43
C GLY A 128 0.13 6.74 -2.40
N LEU A 129 -0.31 5.96 -3.39
CA LEU A 129 -1.69 5.42 -3.38
C LEU A 129 -1.84 4.12 -2.58
N GLY A 130 -0.83 3.24 -2.63
CA GLY A 130 -0.89 1.89 -2.07
C GLY A 130 -1.96 1.01 -2.73
N TYR A 131 -1.82 -0.32 -2.60
CA TYR A 131 -2.67 -1.25 -3.34
C TYR A 131 -3.15 -2.43 -2.50
N LYS A 132 -4.34 -2.95 -2.81
CA LYS A 132 -4.83 -4.22 -2.27
C LYS A 132 -4.86 -5.27 -3.35
N LEU A 133 -4.18 -6.37 -3.12
CA LEU A 133 -4.10 -7.50 -4.05
C LEU A 133 -4.80 -8.71 -3.44
N LYS A 134 -5.78 -9.27 -4.14
CA LYS A 134 -6.41 -10.55 -3.82
C LYS A 134 -5.81 -11.65 -4.68
N VAL A 135 -5.30 -12.71 -4.04
CA VAL A 135 -4.84 -13.93 -4.73
C VAL A 135 -5.55 -15.15 -4.15
N SER A 136 -5.72 -16.19 -4.95
CA SER A 136 -6.36 -17.45 -4.54
C SER A 136 -5.45 -18.29 -3.64
N VAL A 137 -4.16 -18.35 -3.99
CA VAL A 137 -3.12 -19.08 -3.26
C VAL A 137 -2.01 -18.10 -2.87
N GLY A 138 -1.49 -18.23 -1.66
CA GLY A 138 -0.36 -17.43 -1.19
C GLY A 138 0.98 -17.94 -1.71
N GLY A 139 2.02 -17.12 -1.61
CA GLY A 139 3.38 -17.51 -2.01
C GLY A 139 4.34 -16.33 -2.12
N PRO A 140 5.62 -16.60 -2.40
CA PRO A 140 6.63 -15.56 -2.58
C PRO A 140 6.39 -14.79 -3.88
N ALA A 141 6.59 -13.48 -3.84
CA ALA A 141 6.50 -12.59 -4.99
C ALA A 141 7.62 -11.55 -4.96
N THR A 142 7.91 -10.95 -6.11
CA THR A 142 9.04 -10.01 -6.23
C THR A 142 8.68 -8.78 -7.05
N PHE A 143 8.83 -7.59 -6.46
CA PHE A 143 8.85 -6.35 -7.22
C PHE A 143 10.14 -6.26 -8.04
N LYS A 144 10.00 -6.00 -9.34
CA LYS A 144 11.12 -5.81 -10.27
C LYS A 144 11.75 -4.42 -10.07
N ALA A 145 13.01 -4.27 -10.52
CA ALA A 145 13.73 -2.99 -10.56
C ALA A 145 13.10 -1.99 -11.55
#